data_AF-S6VK20-F1
#
_entry.id   AF-S6VK20-F1
#
_cell.length_a   1.000
_cell.length_b   1.000
_cell.length_c   1.000
_cell.angle_alpha   90.00
_cell.angle_beta   90.00
_cell.angle_gamma   90.00
#
_symmetry.space_group_name_H-M   'P 1'
#
loop_
_entity.id
_entity.type
_entity.pdbx_description
1 polymer ?
#
loop_
_entity_poly.entity_id
_entity_poly.type
_entity_poly.pdbx_seq_one_letter_code
_entity_poly.pdbx_strand_id
1 'polypeptide(L)'
;MPSHDGARLELSLAPELLRNLKTLAQRQGVTLFVVLLATFKSLLHRYSGQTDIRVGGLIANRTRSETEGLIGCFINTQVLRSEVTAQTRFVDLLHAV
;
A
#
# COMPACT_ATOMS: atom_id res chain seq x y z
N MET A 1 -7.76 26.25 -12.00
CA MET A 1 -6.99 25.08 -12.46
C MET A 1 -6.10 24.61 -11.32
N PRO A 2 -5.90 23.30 -11.10
CA PRO A 2 -4.92 22.82 -10.12
C PRO A 2 -3.51 23.29 -10.54
N SER A 3 -2.67 23.70 -9.60
CA SER A 3 -1.35 24.26 -9.91
C SER A 3 -0.33 23.20 -10.35
N HIS A 4 -0.58 21.93 -10.07
CA HIS A 4 0.34 20.80 -10.31
C HIS A 4 1.71 20.94 -9.60
N ASP A 5 1.83 21.88 -8.65
CA ASP A 5 3.03 22.01 -7.84
C ASP A 5 3.14 20.80 -6.91
N GLY A 6 4.24 20.06 -7.03
CA GLY A 6 4.52 18.88 -6.24
C GLY A 6 5.93 18.93 -5.65
N ALA A 7 6.11 18.25 -4.53
CA ALA A 7 7.41 18.02 -3.92
C ALA A 7 7.63 16.52 -3.73
N ARG A 8 8.90 16.10 -3.75
CA ARG A 8 9.30 14.72 -3.48
C ARG A 8 10.14 14.67 -2.22
N LEU A 9 9.73 13.83 -1.29
CA LEU A 9 10.52 13.49 -0.11
C LEU A 9 10.91 12.02 -0.21
N GLU A 10 12.22 11.76 -0.18
CA GLU A 10 12.74 10.40 -0.17
C GLU A 10 12.90 9.90 1.26
N LEU A 11 12.41 8.69 1.51
CA LEU A 11 12.52 8.01 2.79
C LEU A 11 13.21 6.68 2.56
N SER A 12 14.30 6.44 3.28
CA SER A 12 15.01 5.16 3.26
C SER A 12 14.71 4.38 4.53
N LEU A 13 14.43 3.09 4.39
CA LEU A 13 14.28 2.18 5.52
C LEU A 13 15.64 1.59 5.87
N ALA A 14 16.00 1.64 7.16
CA ALA A 14 17.20 0.96 7.64
C ALA A 14 17.14 -0.55 7.26
N PRO A 15 18.27 -1.17 6.88
CA PRO A 15 18.31 -2.57 6.46
C PRO A 15 17.67 -3.53 7.47
N GLU A 16 17.90 -3.28 8.76
CA GLU A 16 17.34 -4.04 9.89
C GLU A 16 15.81 -3.97 9.90
N LEU A 17 15.26 -2.77 9.73
CA LEU A 17 13.82 -2.56 9.67
C LEU A 17 13.22 -3.28 8.46
N LEU A 18 13.84 -3.18 7.28
CA LEU A 18 13.38 -3.87 6.09
C LEU A 18 13.37 -5.40 6.28
N ARG A 19 14.42 -5.96 6.92
CA ARG A 19 14.45 -7.40 7.24
C ARG A 19 13.30 -7.79 8.17
N ASN A 20 13.09 -7.02 9.24
CA ASN A 20 12.01 -7.29 10.20
C ASN A 20 10.62 -7.20 9.56
N LEU A 21 10.39 -6.23 8.67
CA LEU A 21 9.13 -6.11 7.93
C LEU A 21 8.91 -7.29 6.96
N LYS A 22 9.96 -7.76 6.28
CA LYS A 22 9.88 -8.97 5.44
C LYS A 22 9.56 -10.21 6.28
N THR A 23 10.18 -10.36 7.44
CA THR A 23 9.88 -11.46 8.37
C THR A 23 8.45 -11.38 8.87
N LEU A 24 7.93 -10.18 9.18
CA LEU A 24 6.53 -10.00 9.56
C LEU A 24 5.59 -10.43 8.42
N ALA A 25 5.86 -9.98 7.20
CA ALA A 25 5.08 -10.33 6.02
C ALA A 25 5.01 -11.86 5.84
N GLN A 26 6.16 -12.54 5.94
CA GLN A 26 6.24 -14.00 5.88
C GLN A 26 5.46 -14.69 7.00
N ARG A 27 5.59 -14.23 8.26
CA ARG A 27 4.88 -14.81 9.41
C ARG A 27 3.36 -14.68 9.30
N GLN A 28 2.87 -13.61 8.68
CA GLN A 28 1.44 -13.36 8.49
C GLN A 28 0.91 -13.88 7.14
N GLY A 29 1.77 -14.47 6.29
CA GLY A 29 1.38 -14.97 4.96
C GLY A 29 0.94 -13.88 3.98
N VAL A 30 1.41 -12.63 4.15
CA VAL A 30 1.08 -11.48 3.29
C VAL A 30 2.32 -10.94 2.58
N THR A 31 2.11 -10.04 1.61
CA THR A 31 3.23 -9.41 0.90
C THR A 31 3.79 -8.22 1.70
N LEU A 32 5.05 -7.82 1.42
CA LEU A 32 5.61 -6.59 1.97
C LEU A 32 4.78 -5.35 1.56
N PHE A 33 4.18 -5.38 0.36
CA PHE A 33 3.26 -4.35 -0.09
C PHE A 33 2.07 -4.18 0.86
N VAL A 34 1.42 -5.28 1.27
CA VAL A 34 0.30 -5.24 2.22
C VAL A 34 0.73 -4.66 3.57
N VAL A 35 1.90 -5.05 4.08
CA VAL A 35 2.44 -4.50 5.34
C VAL A 35 2.64 -2.99 5.27
N LEU A 36 3.26 -2.50 4.18
CA LEU A 36 3.50 -1.07 4.00
C LEU A 36 2.19 -0.30 3.76
N LEU A 37 1.26 -0.88 3.00
CA LEU A 37 -0.04 -0.26 2.73
C LEU A 37 -0.90 -0.17 3.99
N ALA A 38 -0.95 -1.23 4.81
CA ALA A 38 -1.62 -1.20 6.11
C ALA A 38 -1.02 -0.13 7.02
N THR A 39 0.33 -0.06 7.09
CA THR A 39 1.04 0.97 7.86
C THR A 39 0.67 2.39 7.39
N PHE A 40 0.62 2.59 6.07
CA PHE A 40 0.24 3.89 5.49
C PHE A 40 -1.22 4.25 5.79
N LYS A 41 -2.15 3.30 5.67
CA LYS A 41 -3.56 3.51 6.03
C LYS A 41 -3.74 3.84 7.52
N SER A 42 -3.00 3.17 8.41
CA SER A 42 -2.98 3.50 9.84
C SER A 42 -2.43 4.91 10.10
N LEU A 43 -1.38 5.32 9.36
CA LEU A 43 -0.82 6.66 9.45
C LEU A 43 -1.85 7.71 9.02
N LEU A 44 -2.53 7.50 7.90
CA LEU A 44 -3.59 8.38 7.41
C LEU A 44 -4.74 8.50 8.41
N HIS A 45 -5.23 7.37 8.96
CA HIS A 45 -6.24 7.38 10.02
C HIS A 45 -5.81 8.24 11.21
N ARG A 46 -4.56 8.11 11.67
CA ARG A 46 -4.05 8.89 12.80
C ARG A 46 -3.98 10.39 12.51
N TYR A 47 -3.70 10.79 11.27
CA TYR A 47 -3.64 12.20 10.89
C TYR A 47 -5.00 12.81 10.59
N SER A 48 -5.93 12.04 10.02
CA SER A 48 -7.22 12.55 9.56
C SER A 48 -8.38 12.29 10.53
N GLY A 49 -8.25 11.32 11.43
CA GLY A 49 -9.34 10.80 12.26
C GLY A 49 -10.39 10.00 11.48
N GLN A 50 -10.23 9.83 10.16
CA GLN A 50 -11.21 9.12 9.33
C GLN A 50 -11.08 7.61 9.48
N THR A 51 -12.21 6.92 9.54
CA THR A 51 -12.23 5.46 9.67
C THR A 51 -12.26 4.73 8.33
N ASP A 52 -12.79 5.36 7.27
CA ASP A 52 -12.89 4.77 5.93
C ASP A 52 -11.77 5.29 5.01
N ILE A 53 -10.66 4.55 4.97
CA ILE A 53 -9.45 4.96 4.25
C ILE A 53 -9.39 4.31 2.87
N ARG A 54 -9.27 5.15 1.83
CA ARG A 54 -9.13 4.73 0.43
C ARG A 54 -7.77 5.16 -0.10
N VAL A 55 -7.00 4.20 -0.61
CA VAL A 55 -5.69 4.45 -1.24
C VAL A 55 -5.69 3.87 -2.64
N GLY A 56 -5.27 4.65 -3.63
CA GLY A 56 -5.04 4.15 -4.99
C GLY A 56 -3.74 3.36 -5.07
N GLY A 57 -3.80 2.14 -5.61
CA GLY A 57 -2.65 1.30 -5.92
C GLY A 57 -2.55 1.07 -7.44
N LEU A 58 -1.33 1.12 -7.97
CA LEU A 58 -1.06 0.80 -9.37
C LEU A 58 -0.91 -0.72 -9.54
N ILE A 59 -1.72 -1.31 -10.41
CA ILE A 59 -1.63 -2.72 -10.80
C ILE A 59 -1.18 -2.78 -12.25
N ALA A 60 -0.11 -3.53 -12.51
CA ALA A 60 0.52 -3.59 -13.83
C ALA A 60 -0.36 -4.24 -14.94
N ASN A 61 -1.34 -5.09 -14.57
CA ASN A 61 -2.23 -5.83 -15.47
C ASN A 61 -1.51 -6.56 -16.64
N ARG A 62 -0.28 -7.04 -16.40
CA ARG A 62 0.49 -7.88 -17.33
C ARG A 62 0.47 -9.35 -16.91
N THR A 63 -0.70 -9.86 -16.54
CA THR A 63 -0.86 -11.24 -16.03
C THR A 63 -1.14 -12.26 -17.13
N ARG A 64 -1.24 -11.80 -18.39
CA ARG A 64 -1.45 -12.65 -19.56
C ARG A 64 -0.22 -12.59 -20.47
N SER A 65 0.20 -13.75 -20.97
CA SER A 65 1.38 -13.86 -21.83
C SER A 65 1.29 -13.01 -23.11
N GLU A 66 0.08 -12.69 -23.58
CA GLU A 66 -0.11 -11.84 -24.77
C GLU A 66 0.24 -10.36 -24.51
N THR A 67 0.20 -9.89 -23.25
CA THR A 67 0.43 -8.48 -22.89
C THR A 67 1.79 -8.22 -22.24
N GLU A 68 2.53 -9.26 -21.85
CA GLU A 68 3.84 -9.14 -21.20
C GLU A 68 4.87 -8.40 -22.06
N GLY A 69 4.95 -8.73 -23.35
CA GLY A 69 5.93 -8.17 -24.30
C GLY A 69 5.50 -6.89 -25.01
N LEU A 70 4.28 -6.39 -24.78
CA LEU A 70 3.76 -5.23 -25.50
C LEU A 70 4.24 -3.90 -24.90
N ILE A 71 4.63 -2.99 -25.79
CA ILE A 71 4.94 -1.59 -25.46
C ILE A 71 3.59 -0.85 -25.37
N GLY A 72 3.27 -0.33 -24.19
CA GLY A 72 2.00 0.37 -23.93
C GLY A 72 1.71 0.58 -22.44
N CYS A 73 0.74 1.44 -22.13
CA CYS A 73 0.28 1.73 -20.78
C CYS A 73 -0.86 0.77 -20.39
N PHE A 74 -0.54 -0.25 -19.60
CA PHE A 74 -1.49 -1.24 -19.10
C PHE A 74 -1.81 -1.07 -17.62
N ILE A 75 -1.17 -0.10 -16.94
CA ILE A 75 -1.37 0.13 -15.51
C ILE A 75 -2.83 0.54 -15.25
N ASN A 76 -3.43 -0.04 -14.22
CA ASN A 76 -4.72 0.39 -13.71
C ASN A 76 -4.57 0.90 -12.27
N THR A 77 -5.33 1.93 -11.93
CA THR A 77 -5.44 2.39 -10.55
C THR A 77 -6.60 1.67 -9.89
N GLN A 78 -6.31 0.80 -8.93
CA GLN A 78 -7.34 0.17 -8.11
C GLN A 78 -7.45 0.89 -6.77
N VAL A 79 -8.69 1.15 -6.32
CA VAL A 79 -8.94 1.74 -5.02
C VAL A 79 -8.97 0.64 -3.97
N LEU A 80 -8.01 0.68 -3.05
CA LEU A 80 -7.88 -0.24 -1.93
C LEU A 80 -8.51 0.40 -0.70
N ARG A 81 -9.77 0.05 -0.42
CA ARG A 81 -10.55 0.55 0.72
C ARG A 81 -10.36 -0.35 1.94
N SER A 82 -10.12 0.24 3.12
CA SER A 82 -10.16 -0.48 4.40
C SER A 82 -10.76 0.39 5.49
N GLU A 83 -11.41 -0.24 6.46
CA GLU A 83 -11.88 0.43 7.67
C GLU A 83 -10.83 0.30 8.78
N VAL A 84 -10.44 1.43 9.38
CA VAL A 84 -9.43 1.51 10.44
C VAL A 84 -10.04 2.28 11.62
N THR A 85 -10.09 1.64 12.78
CA THR A 85 -10.49 2.27 14.04
C THR A 85 -9.36 2.18 15.06
N ALA A 86 -9.48 2.93 16.16
CA ALA A 86 -8.50 2.87 17.24
C ALA A 86 -8.40 1.48 17.90
N GLN A 87 -9.41 0.62 17.72
CA GLN A 87 -9.46 -0.73 18.27
C GLN A 87 -9.02 -1.79 17.26
N THR A 88 -8.84 -1.45 15.98
CA THR A 88 -8.38 -2.38 14.95
C THR A 88 -6.97 -2.85 15.28
N ARG A 89 -6.78 -4.16 15.53
CA ARG A 89 -5.44 -4.70 15.69
C ARG A 89 -4.74 -4.67 14.33
N PHE A 90 -3.44 -4.39 14.35
CA PHE A 90 -2.68 -4.27 13.11
C PHE A 90 -2.72 -5.55 12.26
N VAL A 91 -2.70 -6.73 12.90
CA VAL A 91 -2.81 -8.02 12.18
C VAL A 91 -4.14 -8.15 11.45
N ASP A 92 -5.25 -7.71 12.06
CA ASP A 92 -6.56 -7.74 11.41
C ASP A 92 -6.58 -6.81 10.19
N LEU A 93 -5.93 -5.66 10.29
CA LEU A 93 -5.76 -4.74 9.16
C LEU A 93 -4.92 -5.35 8.03
N LEU A 94 -3.89 -6.14 8.31
CA LEU A 94 -3.11 -6.82 7.27
C LEU A 94 -3.97 -7.76 6.40
N HIS A 95 -5.00 -8.37 6.98
CA HIS A 95 -5.91 -9.27 6.26
C HIS A 95 -7.15 -8.57 5.68
N ALA A 96 -7.35 -7.28 5.99
CA ALA A 96 -8.44 -6.45 5.49
C ALA A 96 -8.01 -5.44 4.40
N VAL A 97 -6.75 -5.53 3.97
CA VAL A 97 -6.15 -4.68 2.91
C VAL A 97 -6.18 -5.38 1.57
#